data_AF-A0A0M3BD77-F1
#
_entry.id   AF-A0A0M3BD77-F1
#
_cell.length_a   1.000
_cell.length_b   1.000
_cell.length_c   1.000
_cell.angle_alpha   90.00
_cell.angle_beta   90.00
_cell.angle_gamma   90.00
#
_symmetry.space_group_name_H-M   'P 1'
#
loop_
_entity.id
_entity.type
_entity.pdbx_description
1 polymer ?
#
loop_
_entity_poly.entity_id
_entity_poly.type
_entity_poly.pdbx_seq_one_letter_code
_entity_poly.pdbx_strand_id
1 'polypeptide(L)'
;MAELQTWLVHHRARVATKSPLGEALAYIAKYWDGLELFLTDGRIEIDNNSVERTIRPIALNRKNALFAGHDAGAENWATIASLIETCKLNAVDQPI
;
A
#
# COMPACT_ATOMS: atom_id res chain seq x y z
N MET A 1 3.20 20.16 6.23
CA MET A 1 3.35 19.62 4.87
C MET A 1 4.04 20.57 3.91
N ALA A 2 3.69 21.87 3.87
CA ALA A 2 4.37 22.85 3.01
C ALA A 2 5.91 22.92 3.19
N GLU A 3 6.41 22.84 4.42
CA GLU A 3 7.85 22.78 4.70
C GLU A 3 8.51 21.52 4.12
N LEU A 4 7.84 20.38 4.22
CA LEU A 4 8.32 19.10 3.67
C LEU A 4 8.30 19.12 2.14
N GLN A 5 7.30 19.75 1.52
CA GLN A 5 7.25 19.94 0.06
C GLN A 5 8.41 20.81 -0.42
N THR A 6 8.68 21.90 0.30
CA THR A 6 9.80 22.80 0.02
C THR A 6 11.14 22.06 0.14
N TRP A 7 11.29 21.27 1.20
CA TRP A 7 12.45 20.40 1.40
C TRP A 7 12.62 19.40 0.25
N LEU A 8 11.53 18.75 -0.18
CA LEU A 8 11.53 17.76 -1.26
C LEU A 8 11.97 18.38 -2.60
N VAL A 9 11.42 19.54 -2.95
CA VAL A 9 11.78 20.28 -4.17
C VAL A 9 13.26 20.70 -4.12
N HIS A 10 13.72 21.21 -2.97
CA HIS A 10 15.11 21.63 -2.78
C HIS A 10 16.10 20.47 -2.98
N HIS A 11 15.82 19.31 -2.38
CA HIS A 11 16.73 18.16 -2.46
C HIS A 11 16.71 17.51 -3.84
N ARG A 12 15.54 17.43 -4.49
CA ARG A 12 15.43 16.87 -5.84
C ARG A 12 16.24 17.64 -6.88
N ALA A 13 16.35 18.96 -6.75
CA ALA A 13 17.17 19.79 -7.64
C ALA A 13 18.68 19.55 -7.51
N ARG A 14 19.13 18.89 -6.43
CA ARG A 14 20.55 18.72 -6.07
C ARG A 14 21.05 17.29 -6.24
N VAL A 15 20.16 16.36 -6.58
CA VAL A 15 20.46 14.93 -6.70
C VAL A 15 20.35 14.51 -8.16
N ALA A 16 21.26 13.64 -8.61
CA ALA A 16 21.19 13.09 -9.95
C ALA A 16 19.89 12.27 -10.12
N THR A 17 19.10 12.57 -11.15
CA THR A 17 17.77 11.98 -11.38
C THR A 17 17.78 10.45 -11.44
N LYS A 18 18.84 9.86 -12.01
CA LYS A 18 19.00 8.39 -12.16
C LYS A 18 19.71 7.71 -10.99
N SER A 19 19.99 8.45 -9.92
CA SER A 19 20.51 7.82 -8.70
C SER A 19 19.36 7.20 -7.90
N PRO A 20 19.61 6.17 -7.06
CA PRO A 20 18.58 5.59 -6.20
C PRO A 20 17.85 6.63 -5.34
N LEU A 21 18.57 7.64 -4.85
CA LEU A 21 17.98 8.74 -4.10
C LEU A 21 17.12 9.65 -4.99
N GLY A 22 17.60 9.96 -6.20
CA GLY A 22 16.85 10.77 -7.17
C GLY A 22 15.53 10.12 -7.58
N GLU A 23 15.55 8.79 -7.79
CA GLU A 23 14.37 7.99 -8.08
C GLU A 23 13.39 7.97 -6.90
N ALA A 24 13.88 7.79 -5.68
CA ALA A 24 13.06 7.84 -4.47
C ALA A 24 12.38 9.21 -4.27
N LEU A 25 13.13 10.31 -4.42
CA LEU A 25 12.58 11.67 -4.31
C LEU A 25 11.57 11.97 -5.43
N ALA A 26 11.84 11.51 -6.66
CA ALA A 26 10.89 11.63 -7.76
C ALA A 26 9.61 10.83 -7.52
N TYR A 27 9.73 9.64 -6.91
CA TYR A 27 8.58 8.82 -6.52
C TYR A 27 7.72 9.53 -5.48
N ILE A 28 8.31 10.06 -4.41
CA ILE A 28 7.57 10.83 -3.40
C ILE A 28 6.85 12.02 -4.05
N ALA A 29 7.54 12.77 -4.91
CA ALA A 29 6.96 13.92 -5.59
C ALA A 29 5.79 13.54 -6.52
N LYS A 30 5.87 12.38 -7.18
CA LYS A 30 4.81 11.86 -8.05
C LYS A 30 3.51 11.57 -7.29
N TYR A 31 3.61 11.16 -6.03
CA TYR A 31 2.45 10.76 -5.21
C TYR A 31 2.11 11.77 -4.10
N TRP A 32 2.63 13.00 -4.20
CA TRP A 32 2.49 14.03 -3.16
C TRP A 32 1.03 14.30 -2.77
N ASP A 33 0.15 14.49 -3.77
CA ASP A 33 -1.27 14.78 -3.53
C ASP A 33 -1.97 13.67 -2.73
N GLY A 34 -1.57 12.42 -2.93
CA GLY A 34 -2.09 11.29 -2.15
C GLY A 34 -1.56 11.27 -0.71
N LEU A 35 -0.32 11.70 -0.50
CA LEU A 35 0.30 11.78 0.83
C LEU A 35 -0.29 12.90 1.69
N GLU A 36 -0.89 13.93 1.09
CA GLU A 36 -1.55 15.02 1.83
C GLU A 36 -3.04 14.78 2.08
N LEU A 37 -3.64 13.75 1.48
CA LEU A 37 -5.09 13.58 1.48
C LEU A 37 -5.66 13.39 2.89
N PHE A 38 -4.93 12.73 3.80
CA PHE A 38 -5.32 12.57 5.22
C PHE A 38 -5.49 13.90 5.96
N LEU A 39 -4.90 14.99 5.48
CA LEU A 39 -5.09 16.32 6.07
C LEU A 39 -6.48 16.90 5.79
N THR A 40 -7.14 16.42 4.73
CA THR A 40 -8.43 16.97 4.26
C THR A 40 -9.57 15.95 4.35
N ASP A 41 -9.26 14.65 4.29
CA ASP A 41 -10.21 13.56 4.50
C ASP A 41 -9.87 12.76 5.76
N GLY A 42 -10.62 13.00 6.84
CA GLY A 42 -10.45 12.31 8.12
C GLY A 42 -10.82 10.82 8.11
N ARG A 43 -11.31 10.28 6.99
CA ARG A 43 -11.54 8.83 6.81
C ARG A 43 -10.25 8.09 6.44
N ILE A 44 -9.22 8.82 6.02
CA ILE A 44 -7.96 8.27 5.57
C ILE A 44 -6.97 8.30 6.72
N GLU A 45 -6.43 7.14 7.07
CA GLU A 45 -5.38 7.03 8.07
C GLU A 45 -4.07 7.63 7.55
N ILE A 46 -3.27 8.21 8.45
CA ILE A 46 -1.96 8.79 8.12
C ILE A 46 -0.94 7.74 7.67
N ASP A 47 -1.13 6.49 8.10
CA ASP A 47 -0.28 5.36 7.77
C ASP A 47 -1.09 4.27 7.04
N ASN A 48 -0.38 3.32 6.46
CA ASN A 48 -0.97 2.19 5.75
C ASN A 48 -1.01 0.92 6.61
N ASN A 49 -0.83 1.00 7.94
CA ASN A 49 -0.65 -0.17 8.80
C ASN A 49 -1.85 -1.12 8.72
N SER A 50 -3.06 -0.57 8.67
CA SER A 50 -4.28 -1.36 8.51
C SER A 50 -4.24 -2.19 7.22
N VAL A 51 -3.88 -1.57 6.09
CA VAL A 51 -3.75 -2.23 4.78
C VAL A 51 -2.64 -3.28 4.79
N GLU A 52 -1.47 -2.93 5.35
CA GLU A 52 -0.32 -3.85 5.45
C GLU A 52 -0.64 -5.08 6.31
N ARG A 53 -1.37 -4.89 7.41
CA ARG A 53 -1.81 -5.98 8.27
C ARG A 53 -2.75 -6.92 7.54
N THR A 54 -3.69 -6.39 6.75
CA THR A 54 -4.66 -7.17 5.97
C THR A 54 -4.00 -7.95 4.83
N ILE A 55 -3.00 -7.36 4.16
CA ILE A 55 -2.32 -8.04 3.03
C ILE A 55 -1.25 -9.04 3.48
N ARG A 56 -0.73 -8.93 4.71
CA ARG A 56 0.35 -9.79 5.21
C ARG A 56 0.05 -11.29 5.13
N PRO A 57 -1.13 -11.80 5.57
CA PRO A 57 -1.46 -13.22 5.45
C PRO A 57 -1.47 -13.70 3.99
N ILE A 58 -1.92 -12.86 3.06
CA ILE A 58 -1.95 -13.16 1.62
C ILE A 58 -0.52 -13.33 1.09
N ALA A 59 0.37 -12.38 1.41
CA ALA A 59 1.77 -12.42 1.00
C ALA A 59 2.52 -13.63 1.58
N LEU A 60 2.21 -14.02 2.83
CA LEU A 60 2.77 -15.21 3.47
C LEU A 60 2.26 -16.51 2.81
N ASN A 61 0.96 -16.63 2.57
CA ASN A 61 0.39 -17.80 1.89
C ASN A 61 0.96 -17.98 0.48
N ARG A 62 1.18 -16.90 -0.27
CA ARG A 62 1.83 -16.97 -1.59
C ARG A 62 3.23 -17.59 -1.51
N LYS A 63 4.01 -17.28 -0.46
CA LYS A 63 5.35 -17.88 -0.26
C LYS A 63 5.28 -19.37 0.09
N ASN A 64 4.17 -19.83 0.67
CA ASN A 64 3.97 -21.23 1.07
C ASN A 64 3.30 -22.07 -0.03
N ALA A 65 2.72 -21.44 -1.05
CA ALA A 65 2.03 -22.08 -2.16
C ALA A 65 2.93 -22.33 -3.38
N LEU A 66 4.22 -22.66 -3.17
CA LEU A 66 5.24 -22.82 -4.23
C LEU A 66 4.88 -23.87 -5.32
N PHE A 67 3.90 -24.73 -5.05
CA PHE A 67 3.43 -25.78 -5.97
C PHE A 67 2.03 -25.53 -6.55
N ALA A 68 1.39 -24.40 -6.23
CA ALA A 68 0.11 -24.00 -6.84
C ALA A 68 0.38 -23.40 -8.22
N GLY A 69 0.33 -24.22 -9.27
CA GLY A 69 0.77 -23.87 -10.62
C GLY A 69 -0.33 -23.49 -11.62
N HIS A 70 -1.53 -23.14 -11.17
CA HIS A 70 -2.65 -22.84 -12.08
C HIS A 70 -3.25 -21.45 -11.82
N ASP A 71 -3.21 -20.59 -12.85
CA ASP A 71 -3.68 -19.20 -12.78
C ASP A 71 -5.15 -19.09 -12.34
N ALA A 72 -6.03 -19.98 -12.83
CA ALA A 72 -7.43 -19.98 -12.39
C ALA A 72 -7.59 -20.36 -10.90
N GLY A 73 -6.65 -21.13 -10.34
CA GLY A 73 -6.60 -21.40 -8.91
C GLY A 73 -6.24 -20.15 -8.10
N ALA A 74 -5.32 -19.34 -8.61
CA ALA A 74 -4.95 -18.06 -8.00
C ALA A 74 -6.09 -17.04 -8.06
N GLU A 75 -6.82 -16.97 -9.18
CA GLU A 75 -7.97 -16.09 -9.35
C GLU A 75 -9.14 -16.46 -8.43
N ASN A 76 -9.47 -17.75 -8.35
CA ASN A 76 -10.48 -18.25 -7.41
C ASN A 76 -10.10 -17.95 -5.97
N TRP A 77 -8.83 -18.16 -5.60
CA TRP A 77 -8.35 -17.86 -4.26
C TRP A 77 -8.40 -16.35 -3.96
N ALA A 78 -8.04 -15.50 -4.91
CA ALA A 78 -8.14 -14.04 -4.76
C ALA A 78 -9.58 -13.59 -4.55
N THR A 79 -10.54 -14.20 -5.25
CA THR A 79 -11.98 -13.94 -5.08
C THR A 79 -12.45 -14.30 -3.67
N ILE A 80 -12.10 -15.50 -3.18
CA ILE A 80 -12.48 -15.98 -1.85
C ILE A 80 -11.82 -15.11 -0.76
N ALA A 81 -10.53 -14.82 -0.87
CA ALA A 81 -9.82 -13.97 0.08
C ALA A 81 -10.43 -12.57 0.14
N SER A 82 -10.79 -11.97 -1.00
CA SER A 82 -11.43 -10.66 -1.06
C SER A 82 -12.80 -10.66 -0.38
N LEU A 83 -13.59 -11.71 -0.57
CA LEU A 83 -14.89 -11.86 0.10
C LEU A 83 -14.74 -11.97 1.61
N ILE A 84 -13.83 -12.83 2.09
CA ILE A 84 -13.57 -13.04 3.52
C ILE A 84 -13.11 -11.74 4.18
N GLU A 85 -12.14 -11.03 3.59
CA GLU A 85 -11.66 -9.77 4.16
C GLU A 85 -12.74 -8.68 4.15
N THR A 86 -13.61 -8.66 3.12
CA THR A 86 -14.77 -7.75 3.10
C THR A 86 -15.75 -8.05 4.24
N CYS A 87 -16.04 -9.33 4.52
CA CYS A 87 -16.89 -9.72 5.64
C CYS A 87 -16.29 -9.31 7.00
N LYS A 88 -14.98 -9.48 7.19
CA LYS A 88 -14.27 -9.05 8.40
C LYS A 88 -14.33 -7.53 8.58
N LEU A 89 -14.09 -6.75 7.52
CA LEU A 89 -14.16 -5.28 7.55
C LEU A 89 -15.57 -4.77 7.90
N ASN A 90 -16.61 -5.50 7.51
CA ASN A 90 -18.00 -5.16 7.82
C ASN A 90 -18.52 -5.80 9.11
N ALA A 91 -17.66 -6.44 9.91
CA ALA A 91 -18.03 -7.12 11.15
C ALA A 91 -19.15 -8.18 10.98
N VAL A 92 -19.26 -8.77 9.79
CA VAL A 92 -20.21 -9.85 9.48
C VAL A 92 -19.77 -11.16 10.12
N ASP A 93 -18.46 -11.34 10.27
CA ASP A 93 -17.85 -12.46 10.99
C ASP A 93 -17.28 -11.93 12.33
N GLN A 94 -17.91 -12.31 13.45
CA GLN A 94 -17.46 -11.94 14.79
C GLN A 94 -16.41 -12.97 15.23
N PRO A 95 -15.20 -12.55 15.67
CA PRO A 95 -14.27 -13.51 16.23
C PRO A 95 -14.89 -14.09 17.53
N ILE A 96 -15.02 -15.41 17.56
CA ILE A 96 -15.31 -16.19 18.78
C ILE A 96 -14.15 -15.99 19.77
#